data_AF-B9EZA4-F1
#
_entry.id   AF-B9EZA4-F1
#
_cell.length_a   1.000
_cell.length_b   1.000
_cell.length_c   1.000
_cell.angle_alpha   90.00
_cell.angle_beta   90.00
_cell.angle_gamma   90.00
#
_symmetry.space_group_name_H-M   'P 1'
#
loop_
_entity.id
_entity.type
_entity.pdbx_description
1 polymer ?
#
loop_
_entity_poly.entity_id
_entity_poly.type
_entity_poly.pdbx_seq_one_letter_code
_entity_poly.pdbx_strand_id
1 'polypeptide(L)'
;MNSGNMATSSILFFFLLGGLTVAVAAHGTANDDTNTIRLPSDGAKSPKMPTEKRPWKCCDDIEEQPASIFPPFWRCNDELEPSQCAAQCEVCQDQEASPGRLICGDVYWGADPGPFCTPRPWGDCCDMDICSRSLPPICRCADEVESCAAACKDCQQLESSSSSSEPPRYVCHDWFRGEPGPSCTPDEHK
;
A
#
# COMPACT_ATOMS: atom_id res chain seq x y z
N MET A 1 40.77 35.80 0.39
CA MET A 1 40.27 36.61 -0.74
C MET A 1 38.75 36.63 -0.65
N ASN A 2 38.19 37.81 -0.46
CA ASN A 2 36.80 38.09 -0.13
C ASN A 2 36.36 39.23 -1.05
N SER A 3 35.31 39.04 -1.85
CA SER A 3 34.63 40.03 -2.71
C SER A 3 33.27 39.43 -3.10
N GLY A 4 32.11 40.06 -3.03
CA GLY A 4 31.75 41.43 -2.65
C GLY A 4 30.27 41.70 -2.95
N ASN A 5 29.82 42.86 -2.46
CA ASN A 5 28.73 43.72 -2.95
C ASN A 5 27.40 43.75 -2.16
N MET A 6 27.31 44.80 -1.33
CA MET A 6 26.09 45.45 -0.83
C MET A 6 25.52 46.44 -1.87
N ALA A 7 24.20 46.63 -1.88
CA ALA A 7 23.50 47.83 -2.39
C ALA A 7 22.08 47.89 -1.78
N THR A 8 21.84 48.65 -0.70
CA THR A 8 21.31 50.04 -0.63
C THR A 8 19.78 50.22 -0.79
N SER A 9 19.13 50.35 0.38
CA SER A 9 18.07 51.28 0.83
C SER A 9 17.34 52.20 -0.16
N SER A 10 16.01 52.30 -0.01
CA SER A 10 15.25 53.58 0.02
C SER A 10 13.81 53.37 0.52
N ILE A 11 13.45 54.10 1.59
CA ILE A 11 12.13 54.22 2.22
C ILE A 11 11.36 55.36 1.54
N LEU A 12 10.08 55.19 1.16
CA LEU A 12 9.13 56.30 0.97
C LEU A 12 7.65 55.86 0.97
N PHE A 13 6.96 56.25 2.06
CA PHE A 13 5.58 56.72 2.22
C PHE A 13 4.58 56.59 1.06
N PHE A 14 3.38 56.05 1.36
CA PHE A 14 2.09 56.69 1.07
C PHE A 14 1.02 56.22 2.08
N PHE A 15 0.64 57.13 2.99
CA PHE A 15 -0.66 57.12 3.69
C PHE A 15 -1.79 57.27 2.65
N LEU A 16 -3.00 56.78 2.94
CA LEU A 16 -4.31 57.45 2.70
C LEU A 16 -5.49 56.49 3.01
N LEU A 17 -6.22 56.83 4.08
CA LEU A 17 -7.70 56.93 4.20
C LEU A 17 -8.62 55.70 4.02
N GLY A 18 -9.33 55.37 5.11
CA GLY A 18 -10.80 55.45 5.14
C GLY A 18 -11.57 54.13 5.24
N GLY A 19 -12.31 53.94 6.35
CA GLY A 19 -13.39 52.95 6.42
C GLY A 19 -13.73 52.43 7.81
N LEU A 20 -14.18 53.29 8.74
CA LEU A 20 -14.82 52.87 9.99
C LEU A 20 -16.34 52.83 9.76
N THR A 21 -16.97 51.66 9.85
CA THR A 21 -18.43 51.52 9.94
C THR A 21 -18.79 50.71 11.18
N VAL A 22 -19.47 51.38 12.12
CA VAL A 22 -20.18 50.75 13.24
C VAL A 22 -21.67 50.89 12.94
N ALA A 23 -22.37 49.76 12.79
CA ALA A 23 -23.83 49.72 12.79
C ALA A 23 -24.27 48.81 13.94
N VAL A 24 -25.08 49.38 14.83
CA VAL A 24 -25.68 48.73 16.00
C VAL A 24 -27.18 48.65 15.76
N ALA A 25 -27.82 47.64 16.39
CA ALA A 25 -29.25 47.32 16.45
C ALA A 25 -29.74 46.37 15.32
N ALA A 26 -30.59 45.35 15.56
CA ALA A 26 -31.45 45.10 16.71
C ALA A 26 -31.96 43.64 16.74
N HIS A 27 -32.32 43.19 17.94
CA HIS A 27 -33.32 42.16 18.31
C HIS A 27 -33.21 40.71 17.82
N GLY A 28 -32.91 39.83 18.77
CA GLY A 28 -33.18 38.39 18.70
C GLY A 28 -33.07 37.76 20.10
N THR A 29 -34.06 38.00 20.96
CA THR A 29 -34.25 37.27 22.21
C THR A 29 -35.09 36.02 21.95
N ALA A 30 -34.50 34.83 22.09
CA ALA A 30 -35.21 33.61 22.46
C ALA A 30 -34.20 32.59 22.99
N ASN A 31 -34.38 32.21 24.26
CA ASN A 31 -33.79 31.02 24.86
C ASN A 31 -34.09 29.79 24.00
N ASP A 32 -33.07 29.00 23.69
CA ASP A 32 -33.23 27.56 23.53
C ASP A 32 -31.90 26.88 23.88
N ASP A 33 -31.95 26.00 24.89
CA ASP A 33 -30.83 25.19 25.39
C ASP A 33 -30.55 24.02 24.44
N THR A 34 -30.47 24.29 23.14
CA THR A 34 -30.10 23.30 22.14
C THR A 34 -28.58 23.20 22.06
N ASN A 35 -28.03 22.14 22.65
CA ASN A 35 -26.65 21.67 22.53
C ASN A 35 -26.24 21.50 21.06
N THR A 36 -25.96 22.60 20.37
CA THR A 36 -25.38 22.60 19.03
C THR A 36 -23.89 22.29 19.17
N ILE A 37 -23.58 20.99 19.19
CA ILE A 37 -22.22 20.47 19.10
C ILE A 37 -21.62 20.99 17.80
N ARG A 38 -20.76 22.00 17.89
CA ARG A 38 -19.91 22.43 16.78
C ARG A 38 -18.78 21.40 16.65
N LEU A 39 -18.85 20.54 15.64
CA LEU A 39 -17.71 19.71 15.23
C LEU A 39 -16.59 20.65 14.73
N PRO A 40 -15.31 20.40 15.08
CA PRO A 40 -14.20 21.16 14.52
C PRO A 40 -14.25 21.06 13.00
N SER A 41 -14.39 22.20 12.32
CA SER A 41 -14.35 22.26 10.86
C SER A 41 -12.92 22.35 10.32
N ASP A 42 -11.92 22.13 11.18
CA ASP A 42 -10.50 22.23 10.87
C ASP A 42 -9.92 20.85 10.52
N GLY A 43 -9.69 20.62 9.23
CA GLY A 43 -8.57 19.80 8.76
C GLY A 43 -8.68 18.28 8.77
N ALA A 44 -9.69 17.66 9.39
CA ALA A 44 -9.92 16.23 9.21
C ALA A 44 -10.48 15.99 7.80
N LYS A 45 -9.61 15.74 6.83
CA LYS A 45 -10.03 15.23 5.51
C LYS A 45 -10.97 14.05 5.77
N SER A 46 -12.22 14.13 5.30
CA SER A 46 -13.14 12.98 5.34
C SER A 46 -12.39 11.75 4.84
N PRO A 47 -12.62 10.55 5.41
CA PRO A 47 -12.02 9.33 4.90
C PRO A 47 -12.24 9.30 3.40
N LYS A 48 -11.14 9.29 2.63
CA LYS A 48 -11.24 9.26 1.18
C LYS A 48 -11.96 7.97 0.81
N MET A 49 -12.93 8.07 -0.09
CA MET A 49 -13.61 6.90 -0.63
C MET A 49 -12.57 5.96 -1.25
N PRO A 50 -12.74 4.61 -1.12
CA PRO A 50 -11.90 3.66 -1.81
C PRO A 50 -11.82 3.95 -3.31
N THR A 51 -10.65 3.72 -3.91
CA THR A 51 -10.41 3.95 -5.34
C THR A 51 -10.64 2.66 -6.14
N GLU A 52 -11.28 2.77 -7.31
CA GLU A 52 -11.39 1.65 -8.25
C GLU A 52 -10.11 1.43 -9.07
N LYS A 53 -9.24 2.44 -9.11
CA LYS A 53 -7.89 2.30 -9.68
C LYS A 53 -6.92 1.98 -8.56
N ARG A 54 -6.14 0.92 -8.76
CA ARG A 54 -5.09 0.50 -7.83
C ARG A 54 -4.02 1.60 -7.70
N PRO A 55 -3.66 2.03 -6.47
CA PRO A 55 -2.69 3.10 -6.26
C PRO A 55 -1.22 2.61 -6.14
N TRP A 56 -0.99 1.33 -6.40
CA TRP A 56 0.33 0.70 -6.45
C TRP A 56 0.44 -0.26 -7.65
N LYS A 57 1.68 -0.52 -8.07
CA LYS A 57 1.98 -1.48 -9.14
C LYS A 57 2.09 -2.91 -8.62
N CYS A 58 2.73 -3.08 -7.46
CA CYS A 58 2.86 -4.31 -6.71
C CYS A 58 2.78 -3.98 -5.20
N CYS A 59 2.52 -4.97 -4.35
CA CYS A 59 2.51 -4.79 -2.89
C CYS A 59 2.93 -6.08 -2.16
N ASP A 60 3.92 -6.01 -1.26
CA ASP A 60 4.36 -7.16 -0.46
C ASP A 60 3.61 -7.29 0.89
N ASP A 61 3.30 -6.17 1.54
CA ASP A 61 2.54 -6.10 2.78
C ASP A 61 1.09 -5.66 2.51
N ILE A 62 0.36 -6.55 1.82
CA ILE A 62 -1.04 -6.33 1.49
C ILE A 62 -1.97 -6.77 2.63
N GLU A 63 -2.92 -5.88 2.95
CA GLU A 63 -3.90 -6.04 4.01
C GLU A 63 -5.33 -5.89 3.49
N GLU A 64 -6.16 -6.91 3.72
CA GLU A 64 -7.61 -6.82 3.57
C GLU A 64 -8.21 -6.02 4.72
N GLN A 65 -9.02 -5.01 4.41
CA GLN A 65 -9.69 -4.22 5.45
C GLN A 65 -10.87 -5.00 6.06
N PRO A 66 -11.19 -4.81 7.35
CA PRO A 66 -12.18 -5.64 8.07
C PRO A 66 -13.62 -5.62 7.55
N ALA A 67 -13.93 -4.76 6.58
CA ALA A 67 -15.29 -4.65 6.04
C ALA A 67 -15.64 -5.92 5.25
N SER A 68 -16.67 -6.64 5.67
CA SER A 68 -17.19 -7.83 4.99
C SER A 68 -17.98 -7.46 3.71
N ILE A 69 -17.28 -6.92 2.72
CA ILE A 69 -17.80 -6.46 1.43
C ILE A 69 -17.11 -7.25 0.31
N PHE A 70 -17.83 -7.54 -0.78
CA PHE A 70 -17.25 -8.13 -1.98
C PHE A 70 -17.49 -7.23 -3.20
N PRO A 71 -16.46 -6.88 -4.00
CA PRO A 71 -15.03 -7.17 -3.77
C PRO A 71 -14.47 -6.50 -2.48
N PRO A 72 -13.38 -7.04 -1.88
CA PRO A 72 -12.82 -6.49 -0.66
C PRO A 72 -12.20 -5.10 -0.84
N PHE A 73 -11.92 -4.46 0.29
CA PHE A 73 -11.08 -3.26 0.36
C PHE A 73 -9.66 -3.66 0.75
N TRP A 74 -8.67 -3.10 0.06
CA TRP A 74 -7.26 -3.43 0.23
C TRP A 74 -6.46 -2.19 0.59
N ARG A 75 -5.44 -2.37 1.43
CA ARG A 75 -4.42 -1.37 1.72
C ARG A 75 -3.04 -1.98 1.54
N CYS A 76 -2.12 -1.21 0.96
CA CYS A 76 -0.72 -1.61 0.84
C CYS A 76 0.12 -0.91 1.91
N ASN A 77 0.78 -1.69 2.76
CA ASN A 77 1.60 -1.21 3.86
C ASN A 77 3.11 -1.26 3.55
N ASP A 78 3.47 -1.46 2.27
CA ASP A 78 4.85 -1.35 1.79
C ASP A 78 5.45 0.00 2.13
N GLU A 79 6.69 -0.03 2.59
CA GLU A 79 7.49 1.18 2.78
C GLU A 79 7.77 1.80 1.42
N LEU A 80 7.38 3.05 1.27
CA LEU A 80 7.73 3.82 0.10
C LEU A 80 9.19 4.28 0.20
N GLU A 81 9.82 4.46 -0.96
CA GLU A 81 11.14 5.10 -1.05
C GLU A 81 11.14 6.40 -0.25
N PRO A 82 12.24 6.70 0.49
CA PRO A 82 12.25 7.77 1.47
C PRO A 82 11.69 9.08 0.91
N SER A 83 10.69 9.62 1.60
CA SER A 83 10.08 10.94 1.31
C SER A 83 9.39 11.10 -0.05
N GLN A 84 9.11 10.02 -0.80
CA GLN A 84 8.38 10.10 -2.06
C GLN A 84 7.12 9.23 -2.07
N CYS A 85 5.98 9.89 -2.22
CA CYS A 85 4.72 9.20 -2.45
C CYS A 85 4.77 8.48 -3.81
N ALA A 86 4.31 7.23 -3.88
CA ALA A 86 4.18 6.55 -5.15
C ALA A 86 3.31 7.38 -6.10
N ALA A 87 3.66 7.48 -7.38
CA ALA A 87 2.99 8.41 -8.32
C ALA A 87 1.47 8.17 -8.48
N GLN A 88 0.99 6.98 -8.14
CA GLN A 88 -0.42 6.58 -8.19
C GLN A 88 -1.14 6.72 -6.85
N CYS A 89 -0.40 7.00 -5.77
CA CYS A 89 -0.92 7.21 -4.43
C CYS A 89 -1.20 8.70 -4.20
N GLU A 90 -2.43 9.03 -3.87
CA GLU A 90 -2.87 10.41 -3.64
C GLU A 90 -2.64 10.85 -2.19
N VAL A 91 -2.78 9.92 -1.24
CA VAL A 91 -2.61 10.17 0.19
C VAL A 91 -1.45 9.32 0.71
N CYS A 92 -0.29 9.93 0.97
CA CYS A 92 0.77 9.29 1.72
C CYS A 92 0.69 9.64 3.21
N GLN A 93 0.90 8.63 4.05
CA GLN A 93 0.76 8.73 5.50
C GLN A 93 2.07 8.30 6.16
N ASP A 94 2.49 9.05 7.17
CA ASP A 94 3.51 8.59 8.08
C ASP A 94 2.94 7.46 8.95
N GLN A 95 3.74 6.42 9.18
CA GLN A 95 3.44 5.44 10.20
C GLN A 95 3.72 6.05 11.58
N GLU A 96 2.70 6.23 12.42
CA GLU A 96 2.87 6.80 13.77
C GLU A 96 3.92 6.04 14.60
N ALA A 97 3.99 4.72 14.43
CA ALA A 97 4.96 3.86 15.11
C ALA A 97 6.40 4.03 14.60
N SER A 98 6.59 4.57 13.39
CA SER A 98 7.89 4.73 12.74
C SER A 98 7.94 6.06 11.97
N PRO A 99 8.15 7.19 12.65
CA PRO A 99 8.22 8.50 12.00
C PRO A 99 9.23 8.52 10.84
N GLY A 100 8.80 8.98 9.67
CA GLY A 100 9.61 8.99 8.45
C GLY A 100 9.42 7.77 7.53
N ARG A 101 8.76 6.71 8.01
CA ARG A 101 8.29 5.60 7.16
C ARG A 101 6.97 5.99 6.51
N LEU A 102 7.04 6.38 5.24
CA LEU A 102 5.85 6.70 4.45
C LEU A 102 5.26 5.44 3.83
N ILE A 103 3.94 5.33 3.92
CA ILE A 103 3.16 4.31 3.21
C ILE A 103 2.07 4.96 2.37
N CYS A 104 1.51 4.22 1.42
CA CYS A 104 0.33 4.66 0.71
C CYS A 104 -0.93 4.47 1.58
N GLY A 105 -1.61 5.57 1.87
CA GLY A 105 -2.85 5.60 2.66
C GLY A 105 -4.13 5.43 1.83
N ASP A 106 -4.02 5.36 0.50
CA ASP A 106 -5.18 5.09 -0.35
C ASP A 106 -5.67 3.65 -0.16
N VAL A 107 -6.99 3.48 -0.10
CA VAL A 107 -7.65 2.18 -0.04
C VAL A 107 -8.14 1.83 -1.44
N TYR A 108 -7.80 0.64 -1.91
CA TYR A 108 -8.25 0.10 -3.20
C TYR A 108 -9.49 -0.76 -3.03
N TRP A 109 -10.49 -0.61 -3.91
CA TRP A 109 -11.66 -1.48 -3.97
C TRP A 109 -11.61 -2.35 -5.23
N GLY A 110 -11.50 -3.67 -5.05
CA GLY A 110 -11.44 -4.60 -6.17
C GLY A 110 -11.18 -6.04 -5.75
N ALA A 111 -11.33 -6.97 -6.70
CA ALA A 111 -11.19 -8.40 -6.41
C ALA A 111 -9.73 -8.85 -6.28
N ASP A 112 -8.81 -8.16 -6.95
CA ASP A 112 -7.39 -8.48 -6.98
C ASP A 112 -6.57 -7.25 -6.54
N PRO A 113 -5.84 -7.32 -5.41
CA PRO A 113 -4.97 -6.23 -4.96
C PRO A 113 -3.70 -6.08 -5.80
N GLY A 114 -3.41 -7.01 -6.71
CA GLY A 114 -2.25 -6.98 -7.59
C GLY A 114 -1.13 -7.93 -7.18
N PRO A 115 -0.05 -7.95 -7.98
CA PRO A 115 1.06 -8.84 -7.73
C PRO A 115 1.87 -8.38 -6.51
N PHE A 116 2.54 -9.34 -5.88
CA PHE A 116 3.61 -9.06 -4.93
C PHE A 116 4.83 -8.50 -5.67
N CYS A 117 5.59 -7.64 -5.00
CA CYS A 117 6.84 -7.11 -5.54
C CYS A 117 7.95 -8.17 -5.47
N THR A 118 7.91 -9.00 -4.43
CA THR A 118 8.80 -10.15 -4.25
C THR A 118 8.30 -11.33 -5.11
N PRO A 119 9.17 -11.92 -5.97
CA PRO A 119 8.78 -13.07 -6.79
C PRO A 119 8.48 -14.30 -5.94
N ARG A 120 7.61 -15.17 -6.45
CA ARG A 120 7.32 -16.46 -5.82
C ARG A 120 8.58 -17.33 -5.75
N PRO A 121 8.79 -18.06 -4.64
CA PRO A 121 9.99 -18.91 -4.48
C PRO A 121 10.14 -20.02 -5.53
N TRP A 122 9.03 -20.56 -6.04
CA TRP A 122 8.99 -21.62 -7.06
C TRP A 122 8.90 -21.11 -8.51
N GLY A 123 8.89 -19.80 -8.72
CA GLY A 123 8.83 -19.20 -10.05
C GLY A 123 7.40 -18.94 -10.56
N ASP A 124 7.19 -19.15 -11.86
CA ASP A 124 6.01 -18.61 -12.55
C ASP A 124 4.74 -19.43 -12.35
N CYS A 125 4.86 -20.73 -12.06
CA CYS A 125 3.74 -21.67 -11.94
C CYS A 125 3.97 -22.69 -10.81
N CYS A 126 2.89 -23.36 -10.38
CA CYS A 126 2.95 -24.48 -9.44
C CYS A 126 1.79 -25.45 -9.69
N ASP A 127 2.06 -26.75 -9.84
CA ASP A 127 1.04 -27.79 -10.03
C ASP A 127 0.49 -28.32 -8.70
N MET A 128 1.34 -28.42 -7.68
CA MET A 128 1.00 -28.93 -6.35
C MET A 128 1.13 -27.85 -5.26
N ASP A 129 0.28 -26.82 -5.34
CA ASP A 129 0.23 -25.77 -4.34
C ASP A 129 -0.48 -26.21 -3.04
N ILE A 130 0.02 -25.73 -1.90
CA ILE A 130 -0.59 -25.96 -0.59
C ILE A 130 -0.73 -24.61 0.10
N CYS A 131 -1.96 -24.11 0.15
CA CYS A 131 -2.28 -22.76 0.64
C CYS A 131 -3.16 -22.77 1.90
N SER A 132 -2.96 -21.76 2.76
CA SER A 132 -3.93 -21.41 3.80
C SER A 132 -5.22 -20.84 3.19
N ARG A 133 -6.27 -20.70 4.02
CA ARG A 133 -7.55 -20.07 3.62
C ARG A 133 -7.60 -18.56 3.93
N SER A 134 -6.48 -17.93 4.30
CA SER A 134 -6.42 -16.49 4.53
C SER A 134 -6.46 -15.72 3.22
N LEU A 135 -6.73 -14.42 3.28
CA LEU A 135 -6.67 -13.51 2.14
C LEU A 135 -5.67 -12.37 2.45
N PRO A 136 -4.54 -12.28 1.71
CA PRO A 136 -4.02 -13.28 0.76
C PRO A 136 -3.66 -14.61 1.46
N PRO A 137 -3.60 -15.73 0.71
CA PRO A 137 -3.19 -17.01 1.26
C PRO A 137 -1.70 -17.02 1.60
N ILE A 138 -1.29 -17.96 2.45
CA ILE A 138 0.11 -18.32 2.67
C ILE A 138 0.30 -19.70 2.05
N CYS A 139 1.11 -19.76 1.00
CA CYS A 139 1.28 -20.93 0.14
C CYS A 139 2.70 -21.47 0.20
N ARG A 140 2.85 -22.73 -0.19
CA ARG A 140 4.11 -23.34 -0.65
C ARG A 140 3.84 -24.18 -1.88
N CYS A 141 4.87 -24.44 -2.68
CA CYS A 141 4.77 -25.34 -3.83
C CYS A 141 5.51 -26.65 -3.57
N ALA A 142 4.84 -27.78 -3.83
CA ALA A 142 5.40 -29.11 -3.60
C ALA A 142 5.99 -29.74 -4.87
N ASP A 143 6.07 -28.99 -5.98
CA ASP A 143 6.56 -29.50 -7.26
C ASP A 143 8.01 -30.00 -7.18
N GLU A 144 8.24 -31.16 -7.81
CA GLU A 144 9.56 -31.72 -7.99
C GLU A 144 10.18 -31.22 -9.31
N VAL A 145 11.16 -30.33 -9.19
CA VAL A 145 11.75 -29.62 -10.34
C VAL A 145 13.18 -30.08 -10.61
N GLU A 146 13.67 -29.83 -11.82
CA GLU A 146 15.09 -30.06 -12.20
C GLU A 146 16.05 -29.15 -11.45
N SER A 147 15.58 -27.94 -11.12
CA SER A 147 16.29 -26.93 -10.35
C SER A 147 15.29 -25.95 -9.75
N CYS A 148 15.46 -25.57 -8.49
CA CYS A 148 14.62 -24.52 -7.91
C CYS A 148 14.82 -23.17 -8.61
N ALA A 149 13.77 -22.35 -8.61
CA ALA A 149 13.87 -20.98 -9.10
C ALA A 149 14.82 -20.14 -8.24
N ALA A 150 15.38 -19.08 -8.81
CA ALA A 150 16.36 -18.21 -8.14
C ALA A 150 15.85 -17.54 -6.86
N ALA A 151 14.53 -17.43 -6.70
CA ALA A 151 13.89 -16.85 -5.52
C ALA A 151 13.79 -17.83 -4.34
N CYS A 152 13.95 -19.15 -4.58
CA CYS A 152 13.89 -20.16 -3.54
C CYS A 152 15.11 -20.08 -2.62
N LYS A 153 14.87 -19.98 -1.31
CA LYS A 153 15.92 -19.93 -0.27
C LYS A 153 16.24 -21.32 0.30
N ASP A 154 15.23 -22.18 0.42
CA ASP A 154 15.37 -23.56 0.92
C ASP A 154 15.08 -24.58 -0.20
N CYS A 155 16.07 -24.80 -1.06
CA CYS A 155 16.02 -25.77 -2.16
C CYS A 155 16.71 -27.07 -1.74
N GLN A 156 15.94 -28.15 -1.61
CA GLN A 156 16.45 -29.45 -1.17
C GLN A 156 16.31 -30.50 -2.27
N GLN A 157 17.32 -31.36 -2.41
CA GLN A 157 17.25 -32.52 -3.29
C GLN A 157 16.40 -33.62 -2.64
N LEU A 158 15.56 -34.28 -3.42
CA LEU A 158 14.80 -35.43 -2.95
C LEU A 158 15.68 -36.67 -2.89
N GLU A 159 15.75 -37.30 -1.72
CA GLU A 159 16.47 -38.56 -1.50
C GLU A 159 16.01 -39.68 -2.44
N SER A 160 14.72 -39.72 -2.82
CA SER A 160 14.21 -40.69 -3.79
C SER A 160 14.88 -40.57 -5.17
N SER A 161 15.22 -39.35 -5.57
CA SER A 161 15.92 -39.06 -6.82
C SER A 161 17.43 -39.33 -6.75
N SER A 162 17.96 -39.73 -5.58
CA SER A 162 19.38 -40.02 -5.41
C SER A 162 19.79 -41.41 -5.94
N SER A 163 18.86 -42.16 -6.55
CA SER A 163 19.19 -43.37 -7.30
C SER A 163 20.09 -43.01 -8.48
N SER A 164 21.19 -43.74 -8.68
CA SER A 164 22.17 -43.45 -9.74
C SER A 164 21.60 -43.48 -11.16
N SER A 165 20.37 -43.95 -11.34
CA SER A 165 19.68 -44.04 -12.63
C SER A 165 18.81 -42.84 -12.98
N GLU A 166 18.44 -42.01 -12.01
CA GLU A 166 17.48 -40.91 -12.21
C GLU A 166 18.16 -39.55 -12.05
N PRO A 167 17.79 -38.54 -12.86
CA PRO A 167 18.24 -37.18 -12.62
C PRO A 167 17.80 -36.70 -11.23
N PRO A 168 18.65 -35.94 -10.51
CA PRO A 168 18.27 -35.37 -9.23
C PRO A 168 17.05 -34.44 -9.41
N ARG A 169 16.09 -34.55 -8.48
CA ARG A 169 14.94 -33.67 -8.38
C ARG A 169 15.04 -32.83 -7.10
N TYR A 170 14.51 -31.62 -7.16
CA TYR A 170 14.55 -30.68 -6.06
C TYR A 170 13.15 -30.18 -5.72
N VAL A 171 12.93 -29.82 -4.46
CA VAL A 171 11.70 -29.19 -3.98
C VAL A 171 12.07 -27.90 -3.27
N CYS A 172 11.30 -26.84 -3.53
CA CYS A 172 11.41 -25.58 -2.80
C CYS A 172 10.53 -25.61 -1.55
N HIS A 173 11.12 -25.42 -0.37
CA HIS A 173 10.41 -25.48 0.91
C HIS A 173 9.95 -24.12 1.45
N ASP A 174 10.22 -23.05 0.70
CA ASP A 174 9.83 -21.70 1.08
C ASP A 174 8.31 -21.54 1.19
N TRP A 175 7.90 -20.72 2.15
CA TRP A 175 6.54 -20.22 2.27
C TRP A 175 6.44 -18.82 1.66
N PHE A 176 5.33 -18.54 1.00
CA PHE A 176 5.06 -17.28 0.32
C PHE A 176 3.67 -16.77 0.71
N ARG A 177 3.56 -15.48 1.05
CA ARG A 177 2.27 -14.81 1.19
C ARG A 177 1.84 -14.35 -0.20
N GLY A 178 0.69 -14.79 -0.67
CA GLY A 178 0.16 -14.49 -2.00
C GLY A 178 -0.28 -15.72 -2.78
N GLU A 179 -0.96 -15.48 -3.90
CA GLU A 179 -1.44 -16.52 -4.81
C GLU A 179 -0.28 -17.38 -5.34
N PRO A 180 -0.47 -18.71 -5.48
CA PRO A 180 0.59 -19.64 -5.89
C PRO A 180 1.01 -19.48 -7.35
N GLY A 181 0.20 -18.78 -8.16
CA GLY A 181 0.37 -18.69 -9.61
C GLY A 181 -0.52 -19.68 -10.36
N PRO A 182 -0.47 -19.70 -11.70
CA PRO A 182 -1.13 -20.71 -12.51
C PRO A 182 -0.49 -22.10 -12.34
N SER A 183 -1.21 -23.14 -12.74
CA SER A 183 -0.64 -24.48 -12.95
C SER A 183 0.41 -24.45 -14.06
N CYS A 184 1.47 -25.25 -13.91
CA CYS A 184 2.51 -25.44 -14.92
C CYS A 184 2.00 -26.31 -16.07
N THR A 185 1.24 -27.35 -15.74
CA THR A 185 0.63 -28.25 -16.70
C THR A 185 -0.75 -27.72 -17.10
N PRO A 186 -1.01 -27.42 -18.39
CA PRO A 186 -2.35 -27.04 -18.82
C PRO A 186 -3.34 -28.15 -18.50
N ASP A 187 -4.49 -27.81 -17.90
CA ASP A 187 -5.58 -28.76 -17.75
C ASP A 187 -6.03 -29.25 -19.13
N GLU A 188 -5.78 -30.52 -19.46
CA GLU A 188 -6.26 -31.12 -20.72
C GLU A 188 -7.81 -31.27 -20.77
N HIS A 189 -8.54 -30.71 -19.79
CA HIS A 189 -9.97 -30.93 -19.54
C HIS A 189 -10.80 -29.66 -19.25
N LYS A 190 -10.51 -28.52 -19.89
CA LYS A 190 -11.37 -27.33 -19.82
C LYS A 190 -12.31 -27.17 -21.02
#